data_AF-A0A8J4XQG0-F1
#
_entry.id   AF-A0A8J4XQG0-F1
#
_cell.length_a   1.000
_cell.length_b   1.000
_cell.length_c   1.000
_cell.angle_alpha   90.00
_cell.angle_beta   90.00
_cell.angle_gamma   90.00
#
_symmetry.space_group_name_H-M   'P 1'
#
loop_
_entity.id
_entity.type
_entity.pdbx_description
1 polymer ?
#
loop_
_entity_poly.entity_id
_entity_poly.type
_entity_poly.pdbx_seq_one_letter_code
_entity_poly.pdbx_strand_id
1 'polypeptide(L)'
;MPEWSVSIERSEYHEESFTVTATMVLHTVKDEEESLQEKVMKKKYYCKNNKRKKQPPFSDCDTFKFTDYDWIGFDLDNTICRYKVGETMRLEYDLIANYMVNRYGYEPELLLPFDDDVDFLQKGLILDIKKGNFLKCSSSGRILRATHGMRPMIRDEIAAVYGKERVWEPVVEFMRTLNDHPVNGKSPVLRSFKDYFDMPAALAMARAIDAQDNAEGGPAEEYDIWPDVHVAMCNMYRREHFRKDAGGFFPELRHHPEKYIYEASDRLKKWLKAINEHTYTALISGSSIDYASHIASYVLGPDWRDYFDSMICTAKKPGFFTSDRPFRCLVGPDDGDVVPTHQLRIDGTYSGGNWRDLLGLIKQESNTDQPHCLYVGDHLAQDVLTPSKEGLDTVAIVEELAAEGMVGDPMEHDAGCDLMSSYWGSFFTADGNNSILGIERINTLYAGVPLKHSRLAVPCLEAVARHPIRHQFEAFSQDTSGFFPGDPVILHF
;
A
#
# COMPACT_ATOMS: atom_id res chain seq x y z
N MET A 1 3.28 23.11 -31.50
CA MET A 1 2.10 22.66 -32.28
C MET A 1 2.62 21.84 -33.44
N PRO A 2 2.00 20.71 -33.82
CA PRO A 2 2.46 19.95 -34.98
C PRO A 2 2.33 20.83 -36.24
N GLU A 3 3.41 20.92 -37.02
CA GLU A 3 3.38 21.57 -38.33
C GLU A 3 2.78 20.61 -39.36
N TRP A 4 1.77 21.10 -40.08
CA TRP A 4 1.13 20.38 -41.16
C TRP A 4 1.67 20.92 -42.48
N SER A 5 2.12 20.02 -43.36
CA SER A 5 2.36 20.38 -44.76
C SER A 5 1.31 19.70 -45.64
N VAL A 6 0.64 20.48 -46.46
CA VAL A 6 -0.36 20.01 -47.43
C VAL A 6 0.18 20.30 -48.81
N SER A 7 0.43 19.25 -49.59
CA SER A 7 0.75 19.37 -51.01
C SER A 7 -0.44 18.91 -51.85
N ILE A 8 -0.70 19.66 -52.92
CA ILE A 8 -1.74 19.34 -53.90
C ILE A 8 -1.02 19.14 -55.22
N GLU A 9 -0.98 17.89 -55.70
CA GLU A 9 -0.48 17.58 -57.03
C GLU A 9 -1.64 17.44 -58.00
N ARG A 10 -1.50 18.08 -59.16
CA ARG A 10 -2.48 18.04 -60.26
C ARG A 10 -1.97 17.05 -61.30
N SER A 11 -2.69 15.97 -61.56
CA SER A 11 -2.33 15.07 -62.66
C SER A 11 -2.70 15.71 -64.00
N GLU A 12 -1.78 15.70 -64.96
CA GLU A 12 -1.96 16.34 -66.28
C GLU A 12 -2.81 15.53 -67.27
N TYR A 13 -3.50 14.48 -66.86
CA TYR A 13 -4.35 13.70 -67.75
C TYR A 13 -5.72 13.42 -67.13
N HIS A 14 -6.73 14.03 -67.76
CA HIS A 14 -8.17 14.03 -67.47
C HIS A 14 -8.63 14.90 -66.29
N GLU A 15 -9.38 15.94 -66.65
CA GLU A 15 -10.17 16.78 -65.74
C GLU A 15 -11.11 15.91 -64.89
N GLU A 16 -11.19 16.24 -63.59
CA GLU A 16 -12.11 15.73 -62.54
C GLU A 16 -11.57 14.79 -61.44
N SER A 17 -10.29 14.89 -61.03
CA SER A 17 -9.92 14.47 -59.65
C SER A 17 -8.72 15.25 -59.08
N PHE A 18 -8.80 15.57 -57.78
CA PHE A 18 -7.69 16.13 -56.99
C PHE A 18 -7.36 15.15 -55.87
N THR A 19 -6.09 14.79 -55.72
CA THR A 19 -5.61 14.02 -54.56
C THR A 19 -4.95 14.98 -53.59
N VAL A 20 -5.50 15.12 -52.38
CA VAL A 20 -4.91 15.93 -51.31
C VAL A 20 -4.22 14.98 -50.33
N THR A 21 -2.90 15.09 -50.22
CA THR A 21 -2.11 14.31 -49.27
C THR A 21 -1.70 15.23 -48.13
N ALA A 22 -2.19 14.96 -46.92
CA ALA A 22 -1.77 15.66 -45.71
C ALA A 22 -0.77 14.77 -44.95
N THR A 23 0.48 15.21 -44.86
CA THR A 23 1.52 14.47 -44.13
C THR A 23 1.78 15.16 -42.81
N MET A 24 1.48 14.47 -41.70
CA MET A 24 1.82 14.92 -40.36
C MET A 24 3.29 14.58 -40.08
N VAL A 25 4.15 15.59 -40.00
CA VAL A 25 5.56 15.41 -39.61
C VAL A 25 5.64 15.56 -38.10
N LEU A 26 5.76 14.43 -37.40
CA LEU A 26 6.18 14.41 -35.99
C LEU A 26 7.68 14.69 -35.95
N HIS A 27 8.05 15.93 -35.61
CA HIS A 27 9.39 16.19 -35.11
C HIS A 27 9.48 15.55 -33.71
N THR A 28 9.99 14.32 -33.63
CA THR A 28 10.57 13.86 -32.37
C THR A 28 11.77 14.76 -32.08
N VAL A 29 11.72 15.42 -30.93
CA VAL A 29 12.74 16.35 -30.49
C VAL A 29 14.00 15.53 -30.24
N LYS A 30 14.99 15.61 -31.14
CA LYS A 30 16.29 14.93 -31.01
C LYS A 30 16.91 15.12 -29.62
N ASP A 31 16.71 16.29 -29.01
CA ASP A 31 17.23 16.63 -27.68
C ASP A 31 16.59 15.79 -26.56
N GLU A 32 15.32 15.39 -26.68
CA GLU A 32 14.66 14.53 -25.69
C GLU A 32 15.16 13.08 -25.79
N GLU A 33 15.34 12.56 -27.00
CA GLU A 33 15.93 11.23 -27.24
C GLU A 33 17.40 11.16 -26.75
N GLU A 34 18.18 12.20 -27.01
CA GLU A 34 19.58 12.29 -26.57
C GLU A 34 19.67 12.36 -25.04
N SER A 35 18.80 13.14 -24.38
CA SER A 35 18.73 13.19 -22.91
C SER A 35 18.28 11.86 -22.27
N LEU A 36 17.37 11.13 -22.92
CA LEU A 36 16.87 9.84 -22.42
C LEU A 36 17.95 8.76 -22.55
N GLN A 37 18.67 8.73 -23.69
CA GLN A 37 19.82 7.84 -23.88
C GLN A 37 20.92 8.12 -22.85
N GLU A 38 21.25 9.38 -22.59
CA GLU A 38 22.20 9.76 -21.55
C GLU A 38 21.75 9.31 -20.15
N LYS A 39 20.48 9.53 -19.80
CA LYS A 39 19.90 9.08 -18.52
C LYS A 39 20.02 7.57 -18.36
N VAL A 40 19.66 6.79 -19.37
CA VAL A 40 19.77 5.33 -19.36
C VAL A 40 21.22 4.90 -19.21
N MET A 41 22.15 5.48 -19.97
CA MET A 41 23.58 5.15 -19.89
C MET A 41 24.17 5.45 -18.51
N LYS A 42 23.78 6.57 -17.88
CA LYS A 42 24.18 6.93 -16.53
C LYS A 42 23.70 5.91 -15.49
N LYS A 43 22.43 5.49 -15.56
CA LYS A 43 21.88 4.44 -14.69
C LYS A 43 22.61 3.12 -14.86
N LYS A 44 22.79 2.67 -16.11
CA LYS A 44 23.57 1.45 -16.43
C LYS A 44 24.97 1.51 -15.83
N TYR A 45 25.66 2.64 -15.96
CA TYR A 45 26.98 2.84 -15.39
C TYR A 45 26.97 2.78 -13.86
N TYR A 46 26.03 3.47 -13.21
CA TYR A 46 25.91 3.45 -11.75
C TYR A 46 25.63 2.03 -11.25
N CYS A 47 24.60 1.36 -11.78
CA CYS A 47 24.26 0.01 -11.37
C CYS A 47 25.46 -0.91 -11.55
N LYS A 48 26.09 -0.94 -12.74
CA LYS A 48 27.26 -1.81 -13.02
C LYS A 48 28.38 -1.67 -11.98
N ASN A 49 28.62 -0.48 -11.45
CA ASN A 49 29.70 -0.19 -10.51
C ASN A 49 29.28 -0.22 -9.03
N ASN A 50 28.04 -0.57 -8.72
CA ASN A 50 27.54 -0.66 -7.35
C ASN A 50 28.25 -1.79 -6.58
N LYS A 51 29.00 -1.42 -5.54
CA LYS A 51 29.79 -2.35 -4.72
C LYS A 51 28.93 -3.19 -3.75
N ARG A 52 27.69 -2.76 -3.46
CA ARG A 52 26.77 -3.43 -2.53
C ARG A 52 26.10 -4.67 -3.11
N LYS A 53 26.17 -4.88 -4.44
CA LYS A 53 25.63 -6.07 -5.14
C LYS A 53 26.05 -7.43 -4.59
N LYS A 54 27.15 -7.47 -3.83
CA LYS A 54 27.65 -8.71 -3.20
C LYS A 54 27.04 -8.98 -1.82
N GLN A 55 26.28 -8.04 -1.27
CA GLN A 55 25.62 -8.21 0.01
C GLN A 55 24.27 -8.89 -0.19
N PRO A 56 23.90 -9.84 0.68
CA PRO A 56 22.55 -10.37 0.66
C PRO A 56 21.55 -9.26 1.06
N PRO A 57 20.31 -9.32 0.55
CA PRO A 57 19.19 -8.55 1.10
C PRO A 57 19.10 -8.75 2.63
N PHE A 58 18.69 -7.72 3.35
CA PHE A 58 18.63 -7.68 4.82
C PHE A 58 19.96 -8.02 5.50
N SER A 59 21.08 -7.56 4.94
CA SER A 59 22.38 -7.69 5.60
C SER A 59 22.35 -7.09 7.02
N ASP A 60 23.11 -7.63 7.97
CA ASP A 60 23.25 -7.06 9.34
C ASP A 60 23.93 -5.67 9.36
N CYS A 61 24.08 -5.01 8.21
CA CYS A 61 24.59 -3.65 8.12
C CYS A 61 23.62 -2.68 8.82
N ASP A 62 24.13 -1.91 9.77
CA ASP A 62 23.42 -0.83 10.48
C ASP A 62 23.08 0.41 9.62
N THR A 63 23.37 0.36 8.33
CA THR A 63 23.40 1.53 7.45
C THR A 63 22.51 1.31 6.23
N PHE A 64 21.68 2.31 5.91
CA PHE A 64 20.82 2.33 4.74
C PHE A 64 21.03 3.61 3.91
N LYS A 65 21.10 3.46 2.59
CA LYS A 65 21.19 4.55 1.61
C LYS A 65 20.36 4.20 0.38
N PHE A 66 19.49 5.10 -0.06
CA PHE A 66 18.74 4.86 -1.30
C PHE A 66 19.66 4.74 -2.53
N THR A 67 20.80 5.44 -2.52
CA THR A 67 21.83 5.33 -3.56
C THR A 67 22.67 4.05 -3.50
N ASP A 68 22.27 3.02 -2.75
CA ASP A 68 22.92 1.71 -2.74
C ASP A 68 22.12 0.65 -3.54
N TYR A 69 20.98 1.04 -4.14
CA TYR A 69 20.08 0.14 -4.88
C TYR A 69 20.10 0.38 -6.39
N ASP A 70 20.12 -0.72 -7.15
CA ASP A 70 20.10 -0.73 -8.63
C ASP A 70 18.69 -0.58 -9.20
N TRP A 71 17.67 -0.80 -8.37
CA TRP A 71 16.27 -0.61 -8.69
C TRP A 71 15.46 -0.30 -7.43
N ILE A 72 14.50 0.62 -7.54
CA ILE A 72 13.59 0.98 -6.43
C ILE A 72 12.14 1.03 -6.94
N GLY A 73 11.28 0.18 -6.38
CA GLY A 73 9.84 0.23 -6.60
C GLY A 73 9.12 0.95 -5.47
N PHE A 74 8.04 1.65 -5.81
CA PHE A 74 7.17 2.31 -4.84
C PHE A 74 5.74 1.85 -5.03
N ASP A 75 5.01 1.66 -3.94
CA ASP A 75 3.54 1.69 -3.98
C ASP A 75 3.02 3.12 -4.21
N LEU A 76 1.76 3.23 -4.64
CA LEU A 76 1.09 4.50 -4.86
C LEU A 76 0.26 4.93 -3.65
N ASP A 77 -0.82 4.21 -3.37
CA ASP A 77 -1.81 4.53 -2.35
C ASP A 77 -1.17 4.44 -0.95
N ASN A 78 -1.41 5.40 -0.05
CA ASN A 78 -0.82 5.52 1.30
C ASN A 78 0.72 5.54 1.37
N THR A 79 1.43 5.50 0.23
CA THR A 79 2.89 5.52 0.15
C THR A 79 3.40 6.81 -0.49
N ILE A 80 3.09 7.02 -1.77
CA ILE A 80 3.36 8.29 -2.46
C ILE A 80 2.17 9.23 -2.31
N CYS A 81 0.97 8.72 -2.58
CA CYS A 81 -0.29 9.44 -2.40
C CYS A 81 -0.78 9.22 -0.98
N ARG A 82 -0.45 10.16 -0.09
CA ARG A 82 -0.95 10.13 1.29
C ARG A 82 -2.40 10.55 1.34
N TYR A 83 -3.22 9.76 2.00
CA TYR A 83 -4.61 10.09 2.23
C TYR A 83 -4.79 10.84 3.54
N LYS A 84 -5.81 11.70 3.58
CA LYS A 84 -6.37 12.26 4.80
C LYS A 84 -7.22 11.17 5.46
N VAL A 85 -6.55 10.18 6.04
CA VAL A 85 -7.17 8.92 6.51
C VAL A 85 -8.39 9.13 7.40
N GLY A 86 -8.44 10.18 8.23
CA GLY A 86 -9.63 10.52 8.98
C GLY A 86 -10.85 10.82 8.09
N GLU A 87 -10.70 11.64 7.06
CA GLU A 87 -11.79 11.97 6.11
C GLU A 87 -12.15 10.75 5.25
N THR A 88 -11.14 10.00 4.83
CA THR A 88 -11.28 8.80 4.01
C THR A 88 -12.06 7.71 4.76
N MET A 89 -11.68 7.40 6.01
CA MET A 89 -12.36 6.39 6.82
C MET A 89 -13.81 6.74 7.12
N ARG A 90 -14.13 8.03 7.34
CA ARG A 90 -15.52 8.51 7.51
C ARG A 90 -16.36 8.22 6.27
N LEU A 91 -15.86 8.60 5.09
CA LEU A 91 -16.53 8.33 3.82
C LEU A 91 -16.76 6.83 3.61
N GLU A 92 -15.72 6.01 3.83
CA GLU A 92 -15.81 4.57 3.65
C GLU A 92 -16.82 3.93 4.60
N TYR A 93 -16.81 4.32 5.87
CA TYR A 93 -17.77 3.85 6.85
C TYR A 93 -19.19 4.18 6.43
N ASP A 94 -19.46 5.45 6.08
CA ASP A 94 -20.77 5.91 5.67
C ASP A 94 -21.29 5.10 4.48
N LEU A 95 -20.44 4.81 3.49
CA LEU A 95 -20.80 4.02 2.33
C LEU A 95 -21.09 2.56 2.68
N ILE A 96 -20.30 1.94 3.55
CA ILE A 96 -20.51 0.57 4.02
C ILE A 96 -21.82 0.47 4.82
N ALA A 97 -22.00 1.34 5.81
CA ALA A 97 -23.17 1.36 6.68
C ALA A 97 -24.46 1.62 5.90
N ASN A 98 -24.47 2.62 5.02
CA ASN A 98 -25.61 2.90 4.15
C ASN A 98 -25.93 1.71 3.24
N TYR A 99 -24.91 1.03 2.70
CA TYR A 99 -25.14 -0.16 1.88
C TYR A 99 -25.76 -1.27 2.71
N MET A 100 -25.23 -1.55 3.91
CA MET A 100 -25.76 -2.60 4.79
C MET A 100 -27.22 -2.36 5.17
N VAL A 101 -27.56 -1.16 5.64
CA VAL A 101 -28.93 -0.82 6.06
C VAL A 101 -29.89 -0.85 4.87
N ASN A 102 -29.56 -0.15 3.77
CA ASN A 102 -30.50 -0.01 2.65
C ASN A 102 -30.63 -1.28 1.80
N ARG A 103 -29.57 -2.08 1.67
CA ARG A 103 -29.56 -3.27 0.81
C ARG A 103 -30.00 -4.53 1.54
N TYR A 104 -29.54 -4.72 2.77
CA TYR A 104 -29.70 -5.96 3.53
C TYR A 104 -30.65 -5.81 4.72
N GLY A 105 -31.04 -4.59 5.08
CA GLY A 105 -31.99 -4.34 6.16
C GLY A 105 -31.38 -4.47 7.56
N TYR A 106 -30.08 -4.21 7.71
CA TYR A 106 -29.46 -4.09 9.03
C TYR A 106 -30.06 -2.91 9.81
N GLU A 107 -29.92 -2.97 11.13
CA GLU A 107 -30.48 -1.98 12.05
C GLU A 107 -29.95 -0.56 11.80
N PRO A 108 -30.78 0.49 11.95
CA PRO A 108 -30.39 1.88 11.70
C PRO A 108 -29.24 2.40 12.56
N GLU A 109 -28.92 1.75 13.69
CA GLU A 109 -27.80 2.04 14.57
C GLU A 109 -26.45 1.98 13.84
N LEU A 110 -26.35 1.24 12.73
CA LEU A 110 -25.18 1.29 11.86
C LEU A 110 -24.98 2.67 11.21
N LEU A 111 -26.01 3.53 11.14
CA LEU A 111 -25.93 4.88 10.58
C LEU A 111 -25.56 5.93 11.62
N LEU A 112 -25.24 5.53 12.86
CA LEU A 112 -24.70 6.45 13.86
C LEU A 112 -23.38 7.09 13.35
N PRO A 113 -23.06 8.33 13.74
CA PRO A 113 -21.82 8.98 13.34
C PRO A 113 -20.59 8.10 13.56
N PHE A 114 -19.70 8.06 12.57
CA PHE A 114 -18.42 7.34 12.67
C PHE A 114 -17.62 7.76 13.91
N ASP A 115 -17.63 9.06 14.21
CA ASP A 115 -16.86 9.68 15.30
C ASP A 115 -17.27 9.20 16.70
N ASP A 116 -18.47 8.64 16.85
CA ASP A 116 -18.93 8.12 18.14
C ASP A 116 -18.11 6.92 18.60
N ASP A 117 -17.58 6.12 17.66
CA ASP A 117 -16.89 4.85 17.95
C ASP A 117 -15.54 4.71 17.21
N VAL A 118 -14.96 5.79 16.66
CA VAL A 118 -13.67 5.74 15.95
C VAL A 118 -12.53 5.17 16.83
N ASP A 119 -12.60 5.38 18.15
CA ASP A 119 -11.62 4.84 19.12
C ASP A 119 -11.58 3.30 19.17
N PHE A 120 -12.59 2.62 18.62
CA PHE A 120 -12.57 1.18 18.41
C PHE A 120 -11.58 0.75 17.31
N LEU A 121 -11.22 1.62 16.36
CA LEU A 121 -10.41 1.22 15.22
C LEU A 121 -8.92 1.17 15.57
N GLN A 122 -8.23 0.19 15.00
CA GLN A 122 -6.77 0.15 14.96
C GLN A 122 -6.31 -0.71 13.79
N LYS A 123 -5.21 -0.32 13.14
CA LYS A 123 -4.61 -1.11 12.07
C LYS A 123 -4.10 -2.45 12.60
N GLY A 124 -4.48 -3.54 11.94
CA GLY A 124 -4.01 -4.89 12.23
C GLY A 124 -4.91 -5.74 13.13
N LEU A 125 -6.17 -5.36 13.35
CA LEU A 125 -7.12 -6.19 14.07
C LEU A 125 -7.51 -7.44 13.26
N ILE A 126 -7.78 -8.54 13.98
CA ILE A 126 -8.20 -9.82 13.39
C ILE A 126 -9.60 -10.17 13.93
N LEU A 127 -10.59 -10.28 13.06
CA LEU A 127 -11.92 -10.77 13.36
C LEU A 127 -11.97 -12.29 13.27
N ASP A 128 -12.39 -12.94 14.35
CA ASP A 128 -12.99 -14.28 14.32
C ASP A 128 -14.42 -14.14 13.79
N ILE A 129 -14.60 -14.48 12.51
CA ILE A 129 -15.83 -14.20 11.76
C ILE A 129 -17.04 -14.87 12.42
N LYS A 130 -16.84 -16.10 12.91
CA LYS A 130 -17.92 -16.90 13.47
C LYS A 130 -18.29 -16.49 14.87
N LYS A 131 -17.33 -16.08 15.68
CA LYS A 131 -17.59 -15.68 17.07
C LYS A 131 -17.87 -14.20 17.27
N GLY A 132 -17.70 -13.38 16.24
CA GLY A 132 -17.89 -11.92 16.36
C GLY A 132 -16.86 -11.26 17.28
N ASN A 133 -15.66 -11.85 17.40
CA ASN A 133 -14.61 -11.33 18.29
C ASN A 133 -13.50 -10.67 17.48
N PHE A 134 -13.07 -9.48 17.89
CA PHE A 134 -11.89 -8.82 17.33
C PHE A 134 -10.70 -9.07 18.25
N LEU A 135 -9.56 -9.36 17.65
CA LEU A 135 -8.36 -9.83 18.33
C LEU A 135 -7.18 -8.93 17.96
N LYS A 136 -6.44 -8.51 18.99
CA LYS A 136 -5.10 -7.96 18.84
C LYS A 136 -4.09 -9.00 19.27
N CYS A 137 -3.23 -9.42 18.34
CA CYS A 137 -2.34 -10.54 18.53
C CYS A 137 -0.87 -10.12 18.62
N SER A 138 -0.07 -10.93 19.31
CA SER A 138 1.38 -10.79 19.36
C SER A 138 2.05 -11.36 18.11
N SER A 139 3.34 -11.05 17.95
CA SER A 139 4.18 -11.68 16.93
C SER A 139 4.43 -13.18 17.13
N SER A 140 3.92 -13.78 18.21
CA SER A 140 3.95 -15.23 18.49
C SER A 140 2.57 -15.89 18.36
N GLY A 141 1.55 -15.14 17.93
CA GLY A 141 0.18 -15.66 17.74
C GLY A 141 -0.66 -15.71 19.02
N ARG A 142 -0.18 -15.13 20.13
CA ARG A 142 -0.95 -15.00 21.37
C ARG A 142 -1.89 -13.81 21.28
N ILE A 143 -3.13 -13.99 21.71
CA ILE A 143 -4.14 -12.93 21.83
C ILE A 143 -3.79 -12.06 23.05
N LEU A 144 -3.40 -10.82 22.77
CA LEU A 144 -3.05 -9.80 23.76
C LEU A 144 -4.32 -9.18 24.33
N ARG A 145 -5.22 -8.71 23.45
CA ARG A 145 -6.53 -8.11 23.78
C ARG A 145 -7.60 -8.64 22.83
N ALA A 146 -8.85 -8.60 23.29
CA ALA A 146 -10.00 -8.93 22.45
C ALA A 146 -11.25 -8.14 22.84
N THR A 147 -12.17 -7.99 21.89
CA THR A 147 -13.55 -7.52 22.09
C THR A 147 -14.52 -8.53 21.49
N HIS A 148 -15.75 -8.56 21.98
CA HIS A 148 -16.91 -9.16 21.31
C HIS A 148 -17.79 -8.02 20.79
N GLY A 149 -17.96 -7.90 19.47
CA GLY A 149 -18.40 -6.63 18.90
C GLY A 149 -17.51 -5.50 19.42
N MET A 150 -18.09 -4.43 19.98
CA MET A 150 -17.32 -3.37 20.64
C MET A 150 -17.10 -3.62 22.14
N ARG A 151 -17.64 -4.66 22.75
CA ARG A 151 -17.47 -4.92 24.19
C ARG A 151 -16.09 -5.52 24.50
N PRO A 152 -15.24 -4.88 25.33
CA PRO A 152 -13.96 -5.46 25.75
C PRO A 152 -14.13 -6.79 26.50
N MET A 153 -13.28 -7.76 26.19
CA MET A 153 -13.24 -9.06 26.86
C MET A 153 -12.17 -9.09 27.95
N ILE A 154 -12.51 -9.58 29.14
CA ILE A 154 -11.51 -9.84 30.19
C ILE A 154 -10.70 -11.11 29.88
N ARG A 155 -9.54 -11.26 30.53
CA ARG A 155 -8.62 -12.38 30.28
C ARG A 155 -9.28 -13.75 30.41
N ASP A 156 -10.18 -13.91 31.37
CA ASP A 156 -10.89 -15.18 31.60
C ASP A 156 -11.90 -15.49 30.49
N GLU A 157 -12.57 -14.48 29.92
CA GLU A 157 -13.44 -14.65 28.75
C GLU A 157 -12.63 -15.06 27.52
N ILE A 158 -11.48 -14.41 27.28
CA ILE A 158 -10.58 -14.78 26.17
C ILE A 158 -10.10 -16.22 26.34
N ALA A 159 -9.70 -16.61 27.56
CA ALA A 159 -9.23 -17.96 27.86
C ALA A 159 -10.33 -19.02 27.74
N ALA A 160 -11.58 -18.66 28.06
CA ALA A 160 -12.73 -19.56 27.88
C ALA A 160 -13.00 -19.83 26.39
N VAL A 161 -12.81 -18.83 25.53
CA VAL A 161 -13.08 -18.95 24.09
C VAL A 161 -11.91 -19.57 23.31
N TYR A 162 -10.68 -19.15 23.60
CA TYR A 162 -9.47 -19.47 22.83
C TYR A 162 -8.45 -20.33 23.61
N GLY A 163 -8.86 -20.89 24.74
CA GLY A 163 -8.01 -21.71 25.61
C GLY A 163 -7.08 -20.89 26.51
N LYS A 164 -6.53 -21.55 27.54
CA LYS A 164 -5.73 -20.91 28.61
C LYS A 164 -4.50 -20.14 28.10
N GLU A 165 -3.88 -20.63 27.03
CA GLU A 165 -2.72 -19.99 26.42
C GLU A 165 -3.09 -18.75 25.60
N ARG A 166 -4.39 -18.56 25.33
CA ARG A 166 -4.95 -17.49 24.48
C ARG A 166 -4.36 -17.54 23.07
N VAL A 167 -4.28 -18.74 22.51
CA VAL A 167 -3.73 -19.00 21.18
C VAL A 167 -4.80 -19.69 20.36
N TRP A 168 -5.03 -19.19 19.15
CA TRP A 168 -5.99 -19.75 18.21
C TRP A 168 -5.24 -20.18 16.95
N GLU A 169 -5.33 -21.46 16.58
CA GLU A 169 -4.57 -22.04 15.47
C GLU A 169 -4.71 -21.25 14.14
N PRO A 170 -5.90 -20.76 13.75
CA PRO A 170 -6.05 -19.90 12.58
C PRO A 170 -5.18 -18.63 12.61
N VAL A 171 -4.96 -18.01 13.77
CA VAL A 171 -4.05 -16.86 13.91
C VAL A 171 -2.59 -17.29 13.72
N VAL A 172 -2.23 -18.48 14.21
CA VAL A 172 -0.88 -19.06 14.04
C VAL A 172 -0.58 -19.38 12.57
N GLU A 173 -1.58 -19.86 11.83
CA GLU A 173 -1.46 -20.05 10.37
C GLU A 173 -1.38 -18.69 9.66
N PHE A 174 -2.28 -17.77 9.99
CA PHE A 174 -2.36 -16.42 9.41
C PHE A 174 -1.03 -15.67 9.52
N MET A 175 -0.40 -15.64 10.70
CA MET A 175 0.82 -14.85 10.92
C MET A 175 2.01 -15.26 10.05
N ARG A 176 1.98 -16.46 9.44
CA ARG A 176 3.04 -16.90 8.52
C ARG A 176 3.04 -16.11 7.22
N THR A 177 1.88 -15.66 6.75
CA THR A 177 1.70 -15.01 5.44
C THR A 177 1.02 -13.65 5.53
N LEU A 178 0.32 -13.38 6.64
CA LEU A 178 -0.62 -12.27 6.82
C LEU A 178 -1.69 -12.23 5.73
N ASN A 179 -2.07 -13.39 5.18
CA ASN A 179 -3.15 -13.54 4.22
C ASN A 179 -4.36 -14.22 4.88
N ASP A 180 -5.55 -13.67 4.65
CA ASP A 180 -6.77 -14.13 5.32
C ASP A 180 -7.24 -15.48 4.79
N HIS A 181 -6.87 -15.82 3.56
CA HIS A 181 -7.17 -17.13 2.99
C HIS A 181 -6.27 -18.19 3.62
N PRO A 182 -6.85 -19.27 4.17
CA PRO A 182 -6.07 -20.36 4.73
C PRO A 182 -5.25 -21.02 3.62
N VAL A 183 -4.07 -21.52 3.97
CA VAL A 183 -3.09 -22.09 3.02
C VAL A 183 -3.68 -23.30 2.28
N ASN A 184 -4.68 -23.95 2.88
CA ASN A 184 -5.32 -25.16 2.36
C ASN A 184 -6.63 -24.92 1.60
N GLY A 185 -6.97 -23.67 1.25
CA GLY A 185 -8.14 -23.35 0.39
C GLY A 185 -9.52 -23.58 1.04
N LYS A 186 -9.60 -23.70 2.37
CA LYS A 186 -10.86 -23.70 3.11
C LYS A 186 -11.48 -22.29 3.13
N SER A 187 -12.77 -22.20 3.46
CA SER A 187 -13.40 -20.90 3.74
C SER A 187 -12.63 -20.17 4.85
N PRO A 188 -12.40 -18.85 4.72
CA PRO A 188 -11.73 -18.08 5.76
C PRO A 188 -12.59 -18.10 7.02
N VAL A 189 -11.97 -18.47 8.14
CA VAL A 189 -12.58 -18.42 9.49
C VAL A 189 -12.26 -17.11 10.21
N LEU A 190 -11.30 -16.36 9.68
CA LEU A 190 -10.90 -15.05 10.15
C LEU A 190 -10.85 -14.04 9.01
N ARG A 191 -10.99 -12.77 9.35
CA ARG A 191 -10.70 -11.62 8.50
C ARG A 191 -9.75 -10.71 9.26
N SER A 192 -8.81 -10.05 8.59
CA SER A 192 -8.00 -9.03 9.23
C SER A 192 -8.12 -7.70 8.51
N PHE A 193 -7.94 -6.61 9.26
CA PHE A 193 -8.09 -5.23 8.81
C PHE A 193 -6.71 -4.58 8.83
N LYS A 194 -6.10 -4.41 7.66
CA LYS A 194 -4.65 -4.24 7.48
C LYS A 194 -4.26 -2.84 7.06
N ASP A 195 -5.19 -2.05 6.57
CA ASP A 195 -4.96 -0.74 6.01
C ASP A 195 -6.15 0.19 6.24
N TYR A 196 -5.99 1.45 5.86
CA TYR A 196 -7.01 2.46 6.09
C TYR A 196 -8.24 2.32 5.19
N PHE A 197 -8.20 1.43 4.18
CA PHE A 197 -9.30 1.16 3.24
C PHE A 197 -10.23 0.03 3.70
N ASP A 198 -9.80 -0.77 4.68
CA ASP A 198 -10.58 -1.88 5.23
C ASP A 198 -10.91 -1.74 6.72
N MET A 199 -10.19 -0.90 7.48
CA MET A 199 -10.48 -0.61 8.88
C MET A 199 -11.94 -0.17 9.14
N PRO A 200 -12.58 0.70 8.33
CA PRO A 200 -13.97 1.08 8.55
C PRO A 200 -14.96 -0.09 8.52
N ALA A 201 -14.64 -1.16 7.77
CA ALA A 201 -15.43 -2.38 7.75
C ALA A 201 -15.40 -3.12 9.10
N ALA A 202 -14.34 -2.96 9.90
CA ALA A 202 -14.25 -3.50 11.26
C ALA A 202 -15.31 -2.87 12.17
N LEU A 203 -15.47 -1.55 12.11
CA LEU A 203 -16.48 -0.84 12.90
C LEU A 203 -17.91 -1.23 12.45
N ALA A 204 -18.15 -1.31 11.13
CA ALA A 204 -19.45 -1.75 10.60
C ALA A 204 -19.80 -3.17 11.09
N MET A 205 -18.82 -4.08 11.06
CA MET A 205 -18.97 -5.43 11.60
C MET A 205 -19.25 -5.41 13.11
N ALA A 206 -18.51 -4.62 13.89
CA ALA A 206 -18.66 -4.56 15.34
C ALA A 206 -20.05 -4.04 15.76
N ARG A 207 -20.51 -2.94 15.15
CA ARG A 207 -21.86 -2.39 15.37
C ARG A 207 -22.96 -3.37 14.94
N ALA A 208 -22.78 -4.11 13.85
CA ALA A 208 -23.73 -5.12 13.42
C ALA A 208 -23.82 -6.31 14.39
N ILE A 209 -22.68 -6.75 14.95
CA ILE A 209 -22.65 -7.76 16.02
C ILE A 209 -23.41 -7.25 17.25
N ASP A 210 -23.09 -6.05 17.72
CA ASP A 210 -23.73 -5.47 18.90
C ASP A 210 -25.25 -5.27 18.69
N ALA A 211 -25.68 -4.86 17.49
CA ALA A 211 -27.10 -4.74 17.15
C ALA A 211 -27.81 -6.10 17.18
N GLN A 212 -27.19 -7.15 16.62
CA GLN A 212 -27.74 -8.50 16.63
C GLN A 212 -27.82 -9.07 18.06
N ASP A 213 -26.84 -8.79 18.91
CA ASP A 213 -26.85 -9.21 20.31
C ASP A 213 -27.95 -8.54 21.14
N ASN A 214 -28.29 -7.29 20.80
CA ASN A 214 -29.35 -6.54 21.47
C ASN A 214 -30.76 -6.86 20.94
N ALA A 215 -30.88 -7.60 19.83
CA ALA A 215 -32.15 -8.01 19.26
C ALA A 215 -32.84 -9.12 20.08
N GLU A 216 -34.14 -9.32 19.87
CA GLU A 216 -34.88 -10.42 20.49
C GLU A 216 -34.29 -11.77 20.07
N GLY A 217 -33.65 -12.47 21.02
CA GLY A 217 -33.01 -13.78 20.79
C GLY A 217 -31.48 -13.78 20.92
N GLY A 218 -30.85 -12.64 21.21
CA GLY A 218 -29.40 -12.57 21.42
C GLY A 218 -28.89 -13.25 22.71
N PRO A 219 -27.57 -13.44 22.88
CA PRO A 219 -26.52 -13.41 21.85
C PRO A 219 -26.52 -14.66 20.97
N ALA A 220 -26.04 -14.55 19.73
CA ALA A 220 -25.97 -15.67 18.79
C ALA A 220 -24.80 -16.62 19.11
N GLU A 221 -24.95 -17.92 18.82
CA GLU A 221 -23.83 -18.88 18.91
C GLU A 221 -22.79 -18.67 17.80
N GLU A 222 -23.25 -18.30 16.60
CA GLU A 222 -22.42 -17.95 15.46
C GLU A 222 -22.99 -16.76 14.68
N TYR A 223 -22.11 -16.00 14.04
CA TYR A 223 -22.45 -14.88 13.16
C TYR A 223 -22.24 -15.22 11.68
N ASP A 224 -23.00 -14.54 10.82
CA ASP A 224 -22.88 -14.60 9.35
C ASP A 224 -23.02 -13.21 8.70
N ILE A 225 -22.38 -12.21 9.31
CA ILE A 225 -22.47 -10.79 8.90
C ILE A 225 -21.40 -10.42 7.88
N TRP A 226 -20.20 -10.99 8.01
CA TRP A 226 -19.04 -10.63 7.18
C TRP A 226 -19.29 -10.71 5.66
N PRO A 227 -20.04 -11.70 5.11
CA PRO A 227 -20.33 -11.72 3.68
C PRO A 227 -20.99 -10.43 3.17
N ASP A 228 -21.92 -9.85 3.94
CA ASP A 228 -22.63 -8.63 3.56
C ASP A 228 -21.72 -7.40 3.65
N VAL A 229 -20.93 -7.29 4.73
CA VAL A 229 -19.91 -6.24 4.89
C VAL A 229 -18.90 -6.30 3.75
N HIS A 230 -18.45 -7.50 3.39
CA HIS A 230 -17.50 -7.72 2.31
C HIS A 230 -18.09 -7.29 0.96
N VAL A 231 -19.36 -7.61 0.68
CA VAL A 231 -20.03 -7.15 -0.54
C VAL A 231 -20.16 -5.62 -0.57
N ALA A 232 -20.49 -4.99 0.56
CA ALA A 232 -20.56 -3.52 0.66
C ALA A 232 -19.20 -2.88 0.34
N MET A 233 -18.12 -3.38 0.95
CA MET A 233 -16.75 -2.93 0.71
C MET A 233 -16.32 -3.17 -0.75
N CYS A 234 -16.62 -4.34 -1.31
CA CYS A 234 -16.34 -4.63 -2.72
C CYS A 234 -17.15 -3.75 -3.68
N ASN A 235 -18.38 -3.35 -3.32
CA ASN A 235 -19.19 -2.43 -4.12
C ASN A 235 -18.56 -1.04 -4.19
N MET A 236 -17.98 -0.57 -3.08
CA MET A 236 -17.28 0.71 -3.00
C MET A 236 -16.07 0.77 -3.95
N TYR A 237 -15.23 -0.27 -3.94
CA TYR A 237 -13.97 -0.32 -4.68
C TYR A 237 -14.02 -0.98 -6.06
N ARG A 238 -15.20 -1.16 -6.67
CA ARG A 238 -15.25 -1.73 -8.03
C ARG A 238 -14.52 -0.82 -9.01
N ARG A 239 -13.52 -1.35 -9.70
CA ARG A 239 -12.68 -0.61 -10.65
C ARG A 239 -13.50 0.17 -11.69
N GLU A 240 -14.57 -0.41 -12.21
CA GLU A 240 -15.43 0.27 -13.20
C GLU A 240 -16.17 1.50 -12.64
N HIS A 241 -16.33 1.61 -11.31
CA HIS A 241 -17.02 2.72 -10.68
C HIS A 241 -16.26 4.04 -10.79
N PHE A 242 -14.92 4.02 -10.89
CA PHE A 242 -14.15 5.25 -11.13
C PHE A 242 -14.54 5.93 -12.44
N ARG A 243 -14.66 5.16 -13.53
CA ARG A 243 -15.06 5.70 -14.84
C ARG A 243 -16.53 6.05 -14.91
N LYS A 244 -17.37 5.24 -14.26
CA LYS A 244 -18.83 5.40 -14.25
C LYS A 244 -19.33 6.47 -13.28
N ASP A 245 -18.43 7.03 -12.48
CA ASP A 245 -18.78 8.00 -11.44
C ASP A 245 -19.84 7.42 -10.48
N ALA A 246 -19.53 6.23 -9.94
CA ALA A 246 -20.45 5.44 -9.12
C ALA A 246 -19.80 4.94 -7.82
N GLY A 247 -20.58 4.27 -6.96
CA GLY A 247 -20.05 3.63 -5.74
C GLY A 247 -19.70 4.57 -4.58
N GLY A 248 -19.86 5.89 -4.76
CA GLY A 248 -19.67 6.91 -3.72
C GLY A 248 -18.21 7.29 -3.48
N PHE A 249 -17.32 6.31 -3.28
CA PHE A 249 -15.91 6.56 -2.97
C PHE A 249 -15.17 7.26 -4.12
N PHE A 250 -15.17 6.66 -5.30
CA PHE A 250 -14.46 7.23 -6.44
C PHE A 250 -14.99 8.60 -6.91
N PRO A 251 -16.32 8.86 -6.95
CA PRO A 251 -16.85 10.20 -7.23
C PRO A 251 -16.30 11.27 -6.29
N GLU A 252 -16.31 11.00 -4.98
CA GLU A 252 -15.81 11.93 -3.97
C GLU A 252 -14.33 12.25 -4.18
N LEU A 253 -13.49 11.22 -4.35
CA LEU A 253 -12.06 11.42 -4.61
C LEU A 253 -11.78 12.10 -5.95
N ARG A 254 -12.64 11.90 -6.95
CA ARG A 254 -12.47 12.48 -8.29
C ARG A 254 -12.81 13.96 -8.34
N HIS A 255 -13.90 14.34 -7.68
CA HIS A 255 -14.43 15.71 -7.72
C HIS A 255 -13.91 16.59 -6.58
N HIS A 256 -13.48 15.98 -5.47
CA HIS A 256 -12.97 16.65 -4.26
C HIS A 256 -11.67 16.03 -3.73
N PRO A 257 -10.63 15.82 -4.57
CA PRO A 257 -9.38 15.20 -4.13
C PRO A 257 -8.72 15.94 -2.97
N GLU A 258 -8.91 17.26 -2.87
CA GLU A 258 -8.38 18.10 -1.79
C GLU A 258 -8.92 17.76 -0.41
N LYS A 259 -10.09 17.11 -0.34
CA LYS A 259 -10.67 16.66 0.92
C LYS A 259 -10.02 15.37 1.41
N TYR A 260 -9.53 14.53 0.51
CA TYR A 260 -9.11 13.16 0.82
C TYR A 260 -7.62 12.88 0.62
N ILE A 261 -6.88 13.71 -0.12
CA ILE A 261 -5.50 13.44 -0.53
C ILE A 261 -4.62 14.68 -0.27
N TYR A 262 -3.42 14.46 0.25
CA TYR A 262 -2.40 15.50 0.38
C TYR A 262 -1.61 15.67 -0.92
N GLU A 263 -1.32 16.91 -1.31
CA GLU A 263 -0.31 17.17 -2.32
C GLU A 263 1.09 16.84 -1.79
N ALA A 264 1.97 16.33 -2.65
CA ALA A 264 3.38 16.13 -2.30
C ALA A 264 4.08 17.48 -2.19
N SER A 265 4.98 17.63 -1.21
CA SER A 265 5.81 18.83 -1.15
C SER A 265 6.78 18.91 -2.34
N ASP A 266 7.20 20.12 -2.70
CA ASP A 266 8.27 20.33 -3.68
C ASP A 266 9.55 19.56 -3.33
N ARG A 267 9.80 19.37 -2.03
CA ARG A 267 10.94 18.62 -1.53
C ARG A 267 10.81 17.13 -1.87
N LEU A 268 9.66 16.53 -1.62
CA LEU A 268 9.40 15.14 -1.99
C LEU A 268 9.46 14.94 -3.51
N LYS A 269 8.86 15.84 -4.29
CA LYS A 269 8.94 15.82 -5.75
C LYS A 269 10.41 15.84 -6.23
N LYS A 270 11.22 16.77 -5.74
CA LYS A 270 12.66 16.83 -6.05
C LYS A 270 13.41 15.56 -5.63
N TRP A 271 13.06 15.00 -4.48
CA TRP A 271 13.68 13.78 -3.98
C TRP A 271 13.37 12.56 -4.88
N LEU A 272 12.10 12.36 -5.26
CA LEU A 272 11.68 11.29 -6.18
C LEU A 272 12.37 11.42 -7.55
N LYS A 273 12.44 12.65 -8.08
CA LYS A 273 13.16 12.92 -9.33
C LYS A 273 14.64 12.59 -9.22
N ALA A 274 15.30 12.95 -8.12
CA ALA A 274 16.69 12.60 -7.88
C ALA A 274 16.91 11.08 -7.78
N ILE A 275 16.00 10.34 -7.17
CA ILE A 275 16.03 8.87 -7.17
C ILE A 275 15.93 8.35 -8.61
N ASN A 276 14.96 8.82 -9.39
CA ASN A 276 14.79 8.43 -10.80
C ASN A 276 15.95 8.90 -11.70
N GLU A 277 16.73 9.90 -11.33
CA GLU A 277 17.94 10.28 -12.10
C GLU A 277 19.14 9.39 -11.76
N HIS A 278 19.10 8.72 -10.61
CA HIS A 278 20.20 7.93 -10.06
C HIS A 278 20.08 6.45 -10.39
N THR A 279 18.89 5.88 -10.25
CA THR A 279 18.64 4.43 -10.38
C THR A 279 17.35 4.13 -11.13
N TYR A 280 17.12 2.86 -11.48
CA TYR A 280 15.87 2.45 -12.12
C TYR A 280 14.72 2.49 -11.12
N THR A 281 13.56 2.97 -11.56
CA THR A 281 12.40 3.17 -10.69
C THR A 281 11.13 2.62 -11.29
N ALA A 282 10.23 2.15 -10.42
CA ALA A 282 8.91 1.71 -10.82
C ALA A 282 7.84 2.20 -9.85
N LEU A 283 6.67 2.54 -10.39
CA LEU A 283 5.44 2.61 -9.62
C LEU A 283 4.70 1.27 -9.75
N ILE A 284 4.38 0.61 -8.65
CA ILE A 284 3.66 -0.68 -8.63
C ILE A 284 2.44 -0.54 -7.74
N SER A 285 1.26 -0.45 -8.34
CA SER A 285 0.00 -0.22 -7.62
C SER A 285 -1.03 -1.32 -7.90
N GLY A 286 -1.86 -1.61 -6.89
CA GLY A 286 -3.07 -2.42 -7.04
C GLY A 286 -4.18 -1.71 -7.83
N SER A 287 -4.10 -0.38 -7.90
CA SER A 287 -5.06 0.49 -8.57
C SER A 287 -5.00 0.37 -10.10
N SER A 288 -6.11 0.73 -10.74
CA SER A 288 -6.19 0.84 -12.19
C SER A 288 -5.50 2.09 -12.71
N ILE A 289 -4.98 2.04 -13.95
CA ILE A 289 -4.18 3.14 -14.50
C ILE A 289 -4.93 4.48 -14.57
N ASP A 290 -6.24 4.47 -14.79
CA ASP A 290 -7.08 5.68 -14.81
C ASP A 290 -7.16 6.32 -13.42
N TYR A 291 -7.46 5.53 -12.39
CA TYR A 291 -7.49 6.01 -11.01
C TYR A 291 -6.11 6.44 -10.53
N ALA A 292 -5.09 5.58 -10.73
CA ALA A 292 -3.71 5.85 -10.39
C ALA A 292 -3.20 7.13 -11.06
N SER A 293 -3.51 7.34 -12.35
CA SER A 293 -3.14 8.56 -13.06
C SER A 293 -3.82 9.79 -12.45
N HIS A 294 -5.09 9.68 -12.06
CA HIS A 294 -5.84 10.80 -11.51
C HIS A 294 -5.23 11.28 -10.19
N ILE A 295 -5.05 10.36 -9.23
CA ILE A 295 -4.48 10.71 -7.92
C ILE A 295 -3.00 11.11 -8.03
N ALA A 296 -2.21 10.43 -8.85
CA ALA A 296 -0.80 10.80 -9.04
C ALA A 296 -0.66 12.18 -9.69
N SER A 297 -1.57 12.54 -10.62
CA SER A 297 -1.56 13.87 -11.23
C SER A 297 -1.89 14.97 -10.24
N TYR A 298 -2.81 14.71 -9.30
CA TYR A 298 -3.13 15.63 -8.22
C TYR A 298 -1.95 15.79 -7.25
N VAL A 299 -1.33 14.68 -6.82
CA VAL A 299 -0.27 14.69 -5.80
C VAL A 299 1.06 15.21 -6.34
N LEU A 300 1.50 14.71 -7.49
CA LEU A 300 2.83 14.98 -8.05
C LEU A 300 2.83 16.09 -9.11
N GLY A 301 1.68 16.35 -9.73
CA GLY A 301 1.55 17.26 -10.87
C GLY A 301 1.25 16.53 -12.19
N PRO A 302 0.91 17.26 -13.26
CA PRO A 302 0.51 16.67 -14.55
C PRO A 302 1.60 15.81 -15.21
N ASP A 303 2.86 16.05 -14.85
CA ASP A 303 4.08 15.37 -15.27
C ASP A 303 4.48 14.19 -14.36
N TRP A 304 3.56 13.67 -13.54
CA TRP A 304 3.86 12.60 -12.56
C TRP A 304 4.53 11.35 -13.15
N ARG A 305 4.37 11.08 -14.45
CA ARG A 305 5.03 9.96 -15.14
C ARG A 305 6.55 10.10 -15.17
N ASP A 306 7.07 11.32 -15.13
CA ASP A 306 8.50 11.62 -15.21
C ASP A 306 9.28 11.21 -13.94
N TYR A 307 8.56 10.83 -12.88
CA TYR A 307 9.13 10.40 -11.60
C TYR A 307 9.47 8.90 -11.57
N PHE A 308 9.03 8.11 -12.57
CA PHE A 308 9.26 6.67 -12.64
C PHE A 308 9.76 6.27 -14.02
N ASP A 309 10.50 5.16 -14.14
CA ASP A 309 10.77 4.58 -15.46
C ASP A 309 9.59 3.71 -15.90
N SER A 310 9.12 2.82 -15.03
CA SER A 310 7.99 1.92 -15.31
C SER A 310 6.77 2.19 -14.43
N MET A 311 5.58 1.90 -14.98
CA MET A 311 4.34 1.92 -14.23
C MET A 311 3.63 0.58 -14.39
N ILE A 312 3.33 -0.08 -13.28
CA ILE A 312 2.66 -1.37 -13.22
C ILE A 312 1.41 -1.20 -12.38
N CYS A 313 0.26 -1.20 -13.03
CA CYS A 313 -1.05 -1.04 -12.40
C CYS A 313 -1.78 -2.38 -12.32
N THR A 314 -2.84 -2.46 -11.51
CA THR A 314 -3.59 -3.71 -11.29
C THR A 314 -2.67 -4.88 -10.94
N ALA A 315 -1.58 -4.62 -10.21
CA ALA A 315 -0.56 -5.62 -9.91
C ALA A 315 -1.14 -6.81 -9.13
N LYS A 316 -2.23 -6.59 -8.37
CA LYS A 316 -2.85 -7.51 -7.39
C LYS A 316 -1.79 -8.15 -6.49
N LYS A 317 -1.09 -7.29 -5.77
CA LYS A 317 -0.24 -7.67 -4.63
C LYS A 317 -1.09 -8.47 -3.61
N PRO A 318 -0.50 -9.40 -2.84
CA PRO A 318 0.89 -9.86 -2.89
C PRO A 318 1.21 -10.74 -4.12
N GLY A 319 0.22 -11.13 -4.92
CA GLY A 319 0.37 -12.04 -6.05
C GLY A 319 1.36 -11.57 -7.12
N PHE A 320 1.58 -10.27 -7.28
CA PHE A 320 2.65 -9.75 -8.14
C PHE A 320 4.03 -10.33 -7.77
N PHE A 321 4.32 -10.47 -6.48
CA PHE A 321 5.61 -10.95 -6.00
C PHE A 321 5.71 -12.48 -6.01
N THR A 322 4.60 -13.18 -5.77
CA THR A 322 4.60 -14.63 -5.48
C THR A 322 4.05 -15.50 -6.60
N SER A 323 3.42 -14.92 -7.63
CA SER A 323 2.76 -15.65 -8.71
C SER A 323 3.26 -15.22 -10.10
N ASP A 324 2.88 -15.97 -11.13
CA ASP A 324 3.41 -15.82 -12.49
C ASP A 324 2.39 -15.19 -13.44
N ARG A 325 1.67 -14.17 -12.98
CA ARG A 325 0.71 -13.50 -13.85
C ARG A 325 1.43 -12.77 -14.98
N PRO A 326 0.98 -12.90 -16.24
CA PRO A 326 1.62 -12.21 -17.35
C PRO A 326 1.44 -10.69 -17.24
N PHE A 327 2.42 -9.97 -17.77
CA PHE A 327 2.29 -8.55 -18.09
C PHE A 327 1.32 -8.38 -19.26
N ARG A 328 0.49 -7.33 -19.20
CA ARG A 328 -0.42 -6.95 -20.29
C ARG A 328 -0.18 -5.51 -20.68
N CYS A 329 -0.35 -5.21 -21.97
CA CYS A 329 -0.44 -3.83 -22.43
C CYS A 329 -1.76 -3.23 -21.95
N LEU A 330 -1.89 -1.91 -22.09
CA LEU A 330 -3.10 -1.19 -21.74
C LEU A 330 -3.80 -0.72 -23.02
N VAL A 331 -5.11 -0.95 -23.11
CA VAL A 331 -5.98 -0.35 -24.13
C VAL A 331 -6.82 0.71 -23.43
N GLY A 332 -6.30 1.93 -23.39
CA GLY A 332 -6.81 2.95 -22.48
C GLY A 332 -6.66 2.51 -21.02
N PRO A 333 -7.75 2.46 -20.23
CA PRO A 333 -7.70 2.02 -18.84
C PRO A 333 -7.83 0.51 -18.63
N ASP A 334 -8.11 -0.25 -19.69
CA ASP A 334 -8.41 -1.68 -19.63
C ASP A 334 -7.20 -2.54 -19.99
N ASP A 335 -7.21 -3.78 -19.51
CA ASP A 335 -6.18 -4.76 -19.78
C ASP A 335 -6.26 -5.21 -21.25
N GLY A 336 -5.14 -5.10 -21.96
CA GLY A 336 -4.99 -5.56 -23.34
C GLY A 336 -4.35 -6.94 -23.45
N ASP A 337 -3.67 -7.13 -24.58
CA ASP A 337 -2.94 -8.36 -24.89
C ASP A 337 -1.77 -8.60 -23.94
N VAL A 338 -1.41 -9.87 -23.79
CA VAL A 338 -0.23 -10.28 -23.04
C VAL A 338 1.02 -9.77 -23.75
N VAL A 339 1.93 -9.16 -23.00
CA VAL A 339 3.24 -8.73 -23.48
C VAL A 339 4.24 -9.87 -23.25
N PRO A 340 4.82 -10.45 -24.30
CA PRO A 340 5.87 -11.45 -24.15
C PRO A 340 7.06 -10.88 -23.38
N THR A 341 7.72 -11.69 -22.53
CA THR A 341 8.84 -11.23 -21.68
C THR A 341 9.95 -10.53 -22.47
N HIS A 342 10.26 -11.01 -23.69
CA HIS A 342 11.29 -10.41 -24.57
C HIS A 342 10.90 -9.05 -25.18
N GLN A 343 9.64 -8.61 -25.00
CA GLN A 343 9.12 -7.31 -25.45
C GLN A 343 8.86 -6.36 -24.27
N LEU A 344 9.11 -6.81 -23.03
CA LEU A 344 9.05 -5.93 -21.87
C LEU A 344 10.13 -4.85 -21.99
N ARG A 345 9.76 -3.64 -21.58
CA ARG A 345 10.64 -2.48 -21.56
C ARG A 345 10.62 -1.85 -20.18
N ILE A 346 11.78 -1.35 -19.76
CA ILE A 346 11.92 -0.71 -18.45
C ILE A 346 11.18 0.61 -18.35
N ASP A 347 10.87 1.22 -19.49
CA ASP A 347 10.07 2.44 -19.64
C ASP A 347 8.57 2.16 -19.89
N GLY A 348 8.13 0.91 -19.66
CA GLY A 348 6.80 0.45 -20.03
C GLY A 348 5.72 0.77 -19.00
N THR A 349 4.49 0.95 -19.50
CA THR A 349 3.26 0.99 -18.68
C THR A 349 2.49 -0.31 -18.89
N TYR A 350 2.20 -1.03 -17.80
CA TYR A 350 1.60 -2.36 -17.87
C TYR A 350 0.46 -2.56 -16.86
N SER A 351 -0.38 -3.55 -17.13
CA SER A 351 -1.32 -4.13 -16.18
C SER A 351 -0.89 -5.52 -15.74
N GLY A 352 -1.09 -5.84 -14.46
CA GLY A 352 -0.77 -7.16 -13.90
C GLY A 352 0.73 -7.38 -13.77
N GLY A 353 1.25 -8.42 -14.43
CA GLY A 353 2.66 -8.77 -14.35
C GLY A 353 3.06 -9.53 -13.10
N ASN A 354 4.36 -9.81 -13.01
CA ASN A 354 4.98 -10.51 -11.90
C ASN A 354 6.42 -10.06 -11.66
N TRP A 355 6.90 -10.27 -10.43
CA TRP A 355 8.25 -9.89 -10.00
C TRP A 355 9.35 -10.65 -10.75
N ARG A 356 9.14 -11.93 -11.11
CA ARG A 356 10.18 -12.74 -11.77
C ARG A 356 10.56 -12.18 -13.14
N ASP A 357 9.57 -11.87 -13.96
CA ASP A 357 9.77 -11.30 -15.29
C ASP A 357 10.33 -9.86 -15.19
N LEU A 358 9.85 -9.06 -14.22
CA LEU A 358 10.40 -7.73 -13.96
C LEU A 358 11.87 -7.80 -13.53
N LEU A 359 12.21 -8.72 -12.63
CA LEU A 359 13.59 -8.96 -12.20
C LEU A 359 14.47 -9.39 -13.38
N GLY A 360 13.96 -10.23 -14.28
CA GLY A 360 14.65 -10.58 -15.53
C GLY A 360 14.98 -9.35 -16.39
N LEU A 361 14.02 -8.45 -16.55
CA LEU A 361 14.21 -7.18 -17.24
C LEU A 361 15.22 -6.27 -16.52
N ILE A 362 15.14 -6.16 -15.18
CA ILE A 362 16.07 -5.36 -14.39
C ILE A 362 17.50 -5.90 -14.55
N LYS A 363 17.71 -7.22 -14.53
CA LYS A 363 19.03 -7.85 -14.75
C LYS A 363 19.62 -7.47 -16.10
N GLN A 364 18.80 -7.52 -17.15
CA GLN A 364 19.19 -7.12 -18.50
C GLN A 364 19.60 -5.64 -18.55
N GLU A 365 18.76 -4.75 -18.03
CA GLU A 365 19.01 -3.31 -18.13
C GLU A 365 20.16 -2.86 -17.24
N SER A 366 20.25 -3.34 -16.01
CA SER A 366 21.33 -3.03 -15.07
C SER A 366 22.66 -3.75 -15.38
N ASN A 367 22.66 -4.65 -16.38
CA ASN A 367 23.79 -5.49 -16.80
C ASN A 367 24.43 -6.23 -15.61
N THR A 368 23.59 -6.89 -14.81
CA THR A 368 24.03 -7.66 -13.64
C THR A 368 23.07 -8.80 -13.31
N ASP A 369 23.62 -9.94 -12.90
CA ASP A 369 22.80 -11.11 -12.54
C ASP A 369 22.16 -11.02 -11.15
N GLN A 370 22.63 -10.08 -10.31
CA GLN A 370 22.21 -9.89 -8.92
C GLN A 370 22.00 -8.39 -8.62
N PRO A 371 20.98 -7.76 -9.21
CA PRO A 371 20.65 -6.37 -8.91
C PRO A 371 20.15 -6.25 -7.46
N HIS A 372 20.63 -5.24 -6.75
CA HIS A 372 20.15 -4.94 -5.41
C HIS A 372 18.86 -4.11 -5.51
N CYS A 373 17.73 -4.68 -5.06
CA CYS A 373 16.39 -4.13 -5.29
C CYS A 373 15.74 -3.72 -3.98
N LEU A 374 15.06 -2.56 -3.97
CA LEU A 374 14.30 -2.03 -2.85
C LEU A 374 12.83 -1.91 -3.24
N TYR A 375 11.92 -2.23 -2.31
CA TYR A 375 10.51 -1.87 -2.45
C TYR A 375 10.03 -1.04 -1.26
N VAL A 376 9.23 0.00 -1.53
CA VAL A 376 8.72 0.92 -0.51
C VAL A 376 7.20 0.90 -0.55
N GLY A 377 6.56 0.63 0.59
CA GLY A 377 5.10 0.61 0.69
C GLY A 377 4.57 0.59 2.12
N ASP A 378 3.28 0.84 2.29
CA ASP A 378 2.58 0.95 3.57
C ASP A 378 1.94 -0.37 4.02
N HIS A 379 1.48 -1.20 3.09
CA HIS A 379 0.75 -2.40 3.46
C HIS A 379 1.72 -3.50 3.91
N LEU A 380 1.90 -3.61 5.23
CA LEU A 380 2.92 -4.46 5.88
C LEU A 380 2.95 -5.93 5.40
N ALA A 381 1.82 -6.53 5.02
CA ALA A 381 1.83 -7.88 4.44
C ALA A 381 2.38 -7.93 3.00
N GLN A 382 1.82 -7.12 2.09
CA GLN A 382 2.04 -7.26 0.65
C GLN A 382 3.20 -6.41 0.12
N ASP A 383 3.61 -5.37 0.85
CA ASP A 383 4.67 -4.44 0.46
C ASP A 383 5.94 -4.57 1.31
N VAL A 384 5.82 -5.18 2.50
CA VAL A 384 6.98 -5.35 3.39
C VAL A 384 7.33 -6.83 3.54
N LEU A 385 6.44 -7.63 4.13
CA LEU A 385 6.71 -9.05 4.39
C LEU A 385 6.89 -9.86 3.11
N THR A 386 6.03 -9.65 2.10
CA THR A 386 6.09 -10.47 0.88
C THR A 386 7.33 -10.16 0.03
N PRO A 387 7.65 -8.90 -0.32
CA PRO A 387 8.85 -8.59 -1.10
C PRO A 387 10.13 -8.98 -0.38
N SER A 388 10.16 -8.84 0.96
CA SER A 388 11.26 -9.31 1.80
C SER A 388 11.55 -10.80 1.59
N LYS A 389 10.51 -11.64 1.55
CA LYS A 389 10.64 -13.09 1.32
C LYS A 389 11.09 -13.43 -0.11
N GLU A 390 10.80 -12.57 -1.07
CA GLU A 390 11.24 -12.69 -2.47
C GLU A 390 12.62 -12.06 -2.73
N GLY A 391 13.34 -11.65 -1.68
CA GLY A 391 14.72 -11.19 -1.76
C GLY A 391 14.88 -9.71 -2.13
N LEU A 392 13.87 -8.88 -1.92
CA LEU A 392 14.01 -7.42 -1.98
C LEU A 392 14.23 -6.87 -0.57
N ASP A 393 15.09 -5.86 -0.44
CA ASP A 393 15.03 -5.01 0.75
C ASP A 393 13.72 -4.22 0.75
N THR A 394 13.25 -3.79 1.93
CA THR A 394 12.06 -2.93 2.00
C THR A 394 12.23 -1.72 2.90
N VAL A 395 11.47 -0.66 2.60
CA VAL A 395 11.16 0.42 3.55
C VAL A 395 9.67 0.37 3.84
N ALA A 396 9.31 0.26 5.12
CA ALA A 396 7.92 0.28 5.55
C ALA A 396 7.44 1.72 5.77
N ILE A 397 6.27 2.05 5.22
CA ILE A 397 5.51 3.25 5.62
C ILE A 397 4.58 2.87 6.79
N VAL A 398 4.76 3.52 7.93
CA VAL A 398 4.05 3.24 9.20
C VAL A 398 3.57 4.55 9.81
N GLU A 399 2.40 5.04 9.38
CA GLU A 399 1.87 6.35 9.82
C GLU A 399 1.66 6.42 11.35
N GLU A 400 1.49 5.27 12.00
CA GLU A 400 1.38 5.15 13.46
C GLU A 400 2.59 5.71 14.21
N LEU A 401 3.77 5.80 13.56
CA LEU A 401 4.92 6.49 14.13
C LEU A 401 4.61 7.96 14.43
N ALA A 402 4.03 8.68 13.46
CA ALA A 402 3.67 10.08 13.63
C ALA A 402 2.39 10.24 14.47
N ALA A 403 1.49 9.24 14.47
CA ALA A 403 0.27 9.28 15.29
C ALA A 403 0.58 9.11 16.79
N GLU A 404 1.40 8.12 17.16
CA GLU A 404 1.76 7.88 18.57
C GLU A 404 2.91 8.76 19.06
N GLY A 405 3.66 9.37 18.15
CA GLY A 405 4.77 10.27 18.43
C GLY A 405 6.15 9.59 18.33
N MET A 406 7.15 10.39 17.95
CA MET A 406 8.53 9.93 17.76
C MET A 406 9.50 10.68 18.67
N VAL A 407 10.49 9.98 19.20
CA VAL A 407 11.54 10.58 20.02
C VAL A 407 12.35 11.57 19.19
N GLY A 408 12.37 12.83 19.62
CA GLY A 408 13.22 13.86 19.03
C GLY A 408 12.74 14.47 17.72
N ASP A 409 11.57 14.08 17.19
CA ASP A 409 10.97 14.68 16.00
C ASP A 409 9.55 15.19 16.27
N PRO A 410 9.21 16.42 15.89
CA PRO A 410 7.91 17.03 16.19
C PRO A 410 6.84 16.72 15.13
N MET A 411 7.11 15.83 14.16
CA MET A 411 6.12 15.51 13.14
C MET A 411 4.96 14.71 13.74
N GLU A 412 3.78 15.29 13.60
CA GLU A 412 2.52 14.71 14.04
C GLU A 412 1.72 14.23 12.83
N HIS A 413 0.80 13.32 13.07
CA HIS A 413 -0.17 12.88 12.09
C HIS A 413 -1.49 13.65 12.29
N ASP A 414 -2.00 14.30 11.25
CA ASP A 414 -3.19 15.17 11.34
C ASP A 414 -4.45 14.43 11.84
N ALA A 415 -4.56 13.12 11.54
CA ALA A 415 -5.60 12.23 12.07
C ALA A 415 -5.09 11.32 13.20
N GLY A 416 -4.11 11.78 13.99
CA GLY A 416 -3.48 10.96 15.03
C GLY A 416 -4.48 10.36 16.02
N CYS A 417 -5.50 11.14 16.41
CA CYS A 417 -6.59 10.66 17.27
C CYS A 417 -7.40 9.51 16.64
N ASP A 418 -7.55 9.49 15.31
CA ASP A 418 -8.33 8.48 14.60
C ASP A 418 -7.51 7.19 14.37
N LEU A 419 -6.18 7.26 14.47
CA LEU A 419 -5.26 6.12 14.31
C LEU A 419 -4.87 5.46 15.64
N MET A 420 -5.06 6.18 16.75
CA MET A 420 -4.82 5.70 18.10
C MET A 420 -6.10 5.11 18.70
N SER A 421 -5.95 4.18 19.64
CA SER A 421 -7.10 3.53 20.27
C SER A 421 -6.88 3.28 21.75
N SER A 422 -7.83 3.69 22.58
CA SER A 422 -7.85 3.37 24.01
C SER A 422 -8.24 1.90 24.24
N TYR A 423 -9.09 1.33 23.38
CA TYR A 423 -9.47 -0.09 23.39
C TYR A 423 -8.24 -0.98 23.23
N TRP A 424 -7.46 -0.70 22.19
CA TRP A 424 -6.38 -1.59 21.76
C TRP A 424 -5.02 -1.19 22.33
N GLY A 425 -4.86 0.04 22.82
CA GLY A 425 -3.58 0.60 23.24
C GLY A 425 -2.67 0.88 22.04
N SER A 426 -1.35 0.95 22.26
CA SER A 426 -0.38 1.27 21.20
C SER A 426 -0.31 0.22 20.10
N PHE A 427 -0.24 0.62 18.83
CA PHE A 427 0.09 -0.20 17.67
C PHE A 427 1.36 -1.03 17.89
N PHE A 428 2.38 -0.47 18.55
CA PHE A 428 3.68 -1.11 18.77
C PHE A 428 3.69 -2.10 19.93
N THR A 429 2.95 -1.80 21.00
CA THR A 429 3.01 -2.57 22.24
C THR A 429 1.64 -2.75 22.90
N ALA A 430 1.37 -3.94 23.44
CA ALA A 430 0.20 -4.18 24.27
C ALA A 430 0.51 -5.17 25.40
N ASP A 431 0.10 -4.85 26.63
CA ASP A 431 0.24 -5.73 27.81
C ASP A 431 1.68 -6.23 28.07
N GLY A 432 2.69 -5.45 27.64
CA GLY A 432 4.12 -5.78 27.77
C GLY A 432 4.72 -5.43 29.14
N ASN A 433 5.94 -5.89 29.38
CA ASN A 433 6.71 -5.49 30.56
C ASN A 433 7.32 -4.10 30.33
N ASN A 434 6.83 -3.08 31.03
CA ASN A 434 7.32 -1.70 30.92
C ASN A 434 8.77 -1.51 31.37
N SER A 435 9.41 -2.52 31.99
CA SER A 435 10.85 -2.49 32.26
C SER A 435 11.71 -2.81 31.03
N ILE A 436 11.12 -3.35 29.96
CA ILE A 436 11.80 -3.60 28.67
C ILE A 436 11.64 -2.33 27.83
N LEU A 437 12.74 -1.81 27.31
CA LEU A 437 12.78 -0.58 26.51
C LEU A 437 13.31 -0.85 25.10
N GLY A 438 13.09 0.10 24.21
CA GLY A 438 13.54 0.03 22.82
C GLY A 438 12.79 -1.03 22.01
N ILE A 439 13.41 -1.49 20.92
CA ILE A 439 12.80 -2.42 19.95
C ILE A 439 12.35 -3.76 20.57
N GLU A 440 13.01 -4.21 21.64
CA GLU A 440 12.63 -5.45 22.35
C GLU A 440 11.26 -5.37 23.02
N ARG A 441 10.74 -4.15 23.21
CA ARG A 441 9.41 -3.93 23.77
C ARG A 441 8.30 -4.17 22.75
N ILE A 442 8.59 -4.11 21.46
CA ILE A 442 7.61 -4.36 20.39
C ILE A 442 7.12 -5.80 20.50
N ASN A 443 5.81 -5.97 20.73
CA ASN A 443 5.24 -7.29 20.94
C ASN A 443 3.96 -7.57 20.14
N THR A 444 3.45 -6.59 19.38
CA THR A 444 2.27 -6.78 18.53
C THR A 444 2.67 -7.41 17.18
N LEU A 445 1.72 -8.10 16.55
CA LEU A 445 1.97 -8.83 15.30
C LEU A 445 2.44 -7.90 14.17
N TYR A 446 1.73 -6.80 13.93
CA TYR A 446 1.99 -5.91 12.80
C TYR A 446 3.22 -5.02 13.01
N ALA A 447 3.44 -4.49 14.22
CA ALA A 447 4.66 -3.72 14.50
C ALA A 447 5.94 -4.59 14.45
N GLY A 448 5.81 -5.90 14.66
CA GLY A 448 6.91 -6.84 14.47
C GLY A 448 7.30 -7.08 13.00
N VAL A 449 6.50 -6.61 12.03
CA VAL A 449 6.78 -6.83 10.60
C VAL A 449 7.94 -5.97 10.11
N PRO A 450 7.93 -4.62 10.25
CA PRO A 450 9.07 -3.79 9.84
C PRO A 450 10.38 -4.21 10.50
N LEU A 451 10.33 -4.56 11.80
CA LEU A 451 11.50 -5.01 12.57
C LEU A 451 12.21 -6.22 11.93
N LYS A 452 11.46 -7.12 11.27
CA LYS A 452 11.98 -8.36 10.69
C LYS A 452 12.20 -8.28 9.18
N HIS A 453 11.49 -7.38 8.51
CA HIS A 453 11.31 -7.42 7.06
C HIS A 453 11.63 -6.09 6.37
N SER A 454 12.11 -5.08 7.09
CA SER A 454 12.50 -3.78 6.53
C SER A 454 13.91 -3.37 6.93
N ARG A 455 14.51 -2.55 6.08
CA ARG A 455 15.75 -1.82 6.38
C ARG A 455 15.45 -0.56 7.18
N LEU A 456 14.30 0.06 6.94
CA LEU A 456 13.88 1.31 7.56
C LEU A 456 12.35 1.32 7.71
N ALA A 457 11.84 1.91 8.78
CA ALA A 457 10.43 2.22 8.96
C ALA A 457 10.25 3.73 9.15
N VAL A 458 9.38 4.33 8.34
CA VAL A 458 9.14 5.77 8.36
C VAL A 458 7.64 6.08 8.33
N PRO A 459 7.18 7.18 8.93
CA PRO A 459 5.76 7.55 8.89
C PRO A 459 5.28 7.93 7.49
N CYS A 460 6.16 8.48 6.66
CA CYS A 460 5.88 8.82 5.27
C CYS A 460 7.17 9.17 4.52
N LEU A 461 7.09 9.24 3.18
CA LEU A 461 8.24 9.64 2.35
C LEU A 461 8.71 11.08 2.59
N GLU A 462 7.84 11.96 3.11
CA GLU A 462 8.21 13.32 3.49
C GLU A 462 9.32 13.36 4.56
N ALA A 463 9.38 12.34 5.42
CA ALA A 463 10.44 12.21 6.42
C ALA A 463 11.81 12.05 5.76
N VAL A 464 11.96 11.04 4.90
CA VAL A 464 13.25 10.76 4.24
C VAL A 464 13.64 11.85 3.24
N ALA A 465 12.65 12.51 2.62
CA ALA A 465 12.86 13.60 1.69
C ALA A 465 13.45 14.87 2.35
N ARG A 466 13.47 14.96 3.68
CA ARG A 466 14.22 16.00 4.42
C ARG A 466 15.73 15.95 4.13
N HIS A 467 16.22 14.82 3.64
CA HIS A 467 17.63 14.56 3.37
C HIS A 467 17.88 14.25 1.88
N PRO A 468 19.10 14.49 1.37
CA PRO A 468 19.45 14.07 0.02
C PRO A 468 19.46 12.54 -0.10
N ILE A 469 19.25 12.01 -1.31
CA ILE A 469 19.17 10.56 -1.57
C ILE A 469 20.41 9.75 -1.12
N ARG A 470 21.57 10.41 -1.02
CA ARG A 470 22.85 9.83 -0.55
C ARG A 470 23.01 9.81 0.97
N HIS A 471 22.05 10.37 1.70
CA HIS A 471 22.08 10.41 3.15
C HIS A 471 22.10 9.00 3.73
N GLN A 472 22.85 8.85 4.81
CA GLN A 472 23.01 7.60 5.53
C GLN A 472 22.00 7.56 6.66
N PHE A 473 21.02 6.68 6.53
CA PHE A 473 20.08 6.39 7.60
C PHE A 473 20.59 5.21 8.42
N GLU A 474 20.20 5.20 9.69
CA GLU A 474 20.35 4.05 10.57
C GLU A 474 19.32 2.99 10.15
N ALA A 475 19.79 1.79 9.79
CA ALA A 475 18.94 0.69 9.38
C ALA A 475 18.56 -0.18 10.60
N PHE A 476 17.51 -1.00 10.50
CA PHE A 476 17.26 -2.06 11.48
C PHE A 476 18.46 -3.00 11.55
N SER A 477 18.99 -3.22 12.76
CA SER A 477 20.02 -4.23 13.05
C SER A 477 19.89 -4.73 14.48
N GLN A 478 20.88 -5.48 14.98
CA GLN A 478 20.92 -5.89 16.39
C GLN A 478 21.15 -4.68 17.33
N ASP A 479 21.84 -3.64 16.85
CA ASP A 479 22.28 -2.51 17.67
C ASP A 479 21.47 -1.23 17.43
N THR A 480 20.61 -1.23 16.41
CA THR A 480 19.98 -0.03 15.87
C THR A 480 18.51 -0.22 15.59
N SER A 481 17.71 0.81 15.84
CA SER A 481 16.26 0.69 15.88
C SER A 481 15.59 0.79 14.51
N GLY A 482 16.27 1.32 13.48
CA GLY A 482 15.74 1.43 12.11
C GLY A 482 14.49 2.30 11.93
N PHE A 483 13.99 2.93 12.99
CA PHE A 483 12.89 3.89 12.94
C PHE A 483 13.44 5.27 12.61
N PHE A 484 12.81 5.95 11.65
CA PHE A 484 13.19 7.30 11.26
C PHE A 484 11.94 8.17 11.05
N PRO A 485 11.93 9.44 11.51
CA PRO A 485 13.03 10.23 12.09
C PRO A 485 13.41 9.92 13.55
N GLY A 486 12.63 9.10 14.26
CA GLY A 486 12.96 8.65 15.60
C GLY A 486 12.10 7.48 16.04
N ASP A 487 12.48 6.89 17.17
CA ASP A 487 11.75 5.74 17.74
C ASP A 487 10.33 6.12 18.17
N PRO A 488 9.37 5.20 18.09
CA PRO A 488 8.08 5.40 18.74
C PRO A 488 8.28 5.71 20.23
N VAL A 489 7.68 6.79 20.72
CA VAL A 489 7.84 7.23 22.12
C VAL A 489 7.46 6.14 23.13
N ILE A 490 6.44 5.34 22.81
CA ILE A 490 5.98 4.24 23.65
C ILE A 490 7.05 3.17 23.92
N LEU A 491 8.12 3.10 23.12
CA LEU A 491 9.23 2.18 23.38
C LEU A 491 10.12 2.62 24.55
N HIS A 492 9.94 3.86 25.04
CA HIS A 492 10.82 4.50 26.02
C HIS A 492 10.14 4.84 27.36
N PHE A 493 8.83 4.54 27.53
CA PHE A 493 8.05 4.93 28.73
C PHE A 493 7.27 3.82 29.43
#